data_AF-A0A2T0HHZ0-F1
#
_entry.id   AF-A0A2T0HHZ0-F1
#
_cell.length_a   1.000
_cell.length_b   1.000
_cell.length_c   1.000
_cell.angle_alpha   90.00
_cell.angle_beta   90.00
_cell.angle_gamma   90.00
#
_symmetry.space_group_name_H-M   'P 1'
#
loop_
_entity.id
_entity.type
_entity.pdbx_description
1 polymer ?
#
loop_
_entity_poly.entity_id
_entity_poly.type
_entity_poly.pdbx_seq_one_letter_code
_entity_poly.pdbx_strand_id
1 'polypeptide(L)' 'AVVGPDDLKLALFLAAIDPKIGAVLIEGPLGMAKSTLPRGLADLLSSRQFLTFPLGATQDRLLGTLHLAAALGDGRAHFS' A
#
# COMPACT_ATOMS: atom_id res chain seq x y z
N ALA A 1 -10.87 -19.17 -1.38
CA ALA A 1 -9.60 -19.60 -0.74
C ALA A 1 -8.52 -19.71 -1.80
N VAL A 2 -7.30 -19.22 -1.53
CA VAL A 2 -6.15 -19.35 -2.45
C VAL A 2 -5.31 -20.55 -2.04
N VAL A 3 -5.09 -21.48 -2.97
CA VAL A 3 -4.37 -22.74 -2.74
C VAL A 3 -2.93 -22.62 -3.25
N GLY A 4 -1.94 -23.08 -2.48
CA GLY A 4 -0.56 -23.29 -2.96
C GLY A 4 0.53 -22.25 -2.66
N PRO A 5 0.28 -21.03 -2.15
CA PRO A 5 1.38 -20.08 -1.84
C PRO A 5 1.54 -19.88 -0.33
N ASP A 6 1.92 -20.94 0.39
CA ASP A 6 1.96 -20.90 1.85
C ASP A 6 3.09 -20.01 2.40
N ASP A 7 4.23 -19.94 1.71
CA ASP A 7 5.32 -19.00 2.04
C ASP A 7 4.88 -17.55 1.90
N LEU A 8 4.13 -17.21 0.84
CA LEU A 8 3.61 -15.86 0.65
C LEU A 8 2.59 -15.51 1.74
N LYS A 9 1.69 -16.44 2.09
CA LYS A 9 0.75 -16.23 3.20
C LYS A 9 1.50 -15.97 4.51
N LEU A 10 2.51 -16.80 4.81
CA LEU A 10 3.33 -16.64 6.01
C LEU A 10 4.03 -15.29 6.03
N ALA A 11 4.70 -14.89 4.94
CA ALA A 11 5.37 -13.60 4.84
C ALA A 11 4.41 -12.43 5.07
N LEU A 12 3.21 -12.49 4.47
CA LEU A 12 2.20 -11.45 4.65
C LEU A 12 1.64 -11.42 6.08
N PHE A 13 1.44 -12.57 6.72
CA PHE A 13 1.00 -12.62 8.12
C PHE A 13 2.06 -12.08 9.07
N LEU A 14 3.32 -12.46 8.88
CA LEU A 14 4.43 -11.94 9.68
C LEU A 14 4.52 -10.40 9.55
N ALA A 15 4.48 -9.88 8.32
CA ALA A 15 4.51 -8.44 8.07
C ALA A 15 3.28 -7.70 8.63
N ALA A 16 2.12 -8.37 8.69
CA ALA A 16 0.91 -7.81 9.30
C ALA A 16 0.97 -7.79 10.83
N ILE A 17 1.64 -8.77 11.45
CA ILE A 17 1.80 -8.89 12.91
C ILE A 17 2.88 -7.93 13.42
N ASP A 18 4.07 -7.95 12.82
CA ASP A 18 5.18 -7.07 13.18
C ASP A 18 5.68 -6.25 11.98
N PRO A 19 5.23 -4.97 11.88
CA PRO A 19 5.67 -4.07 10.82
C PRO A 19 7.19 -3.80 10.81
N LYS A 20 7.92 -4.11 11.89
CA LYS A 20 9.39 -3.92 11.94
C LYS A 20 10.14 -4.94 11.07
N ILE A 21 9.49 -6.05 10.68
CA ILE A 21 10.04 -7.01 9.72
C ILE A 21 10.26 -6.33 8.35
N GLY A 22 9.49 -5.29 8.05
CA GLY A 22 9.63 -4.50 6.83
C GLY A 22 8.74 -5.00 5.68
N ALA A 23 9.12 -4.65 4.45
CA ALA A 23 8.32 -4.90 3.27
C ALA A 23 8.55 -6.31 2.69
N VAL A 24 7.49 -6.89 2.10
CA VAL A 24 7.52 -8.17 1.41
C VAL A 24 7.61 -7.94 -0.11
N LEU A 25 8.68 -8.42 -0.74
CA LEU A 25 8.82 -8.46 -2.20
C LEU A 25 8.17 -9.74 -2.75
N ILE A 26 7.31 -9.62 -3.76
CA ILE A 26 6.57 -10.76 -4.34
C ILE A 26 6.90 -10.91 -5.82
N GLU A 27 7.69 -11.92 -6.16
CA GLU A 27 8.07 -12.27 -7.55
C GLU A 27 7.30 -13.49 -8.09
N GLY A 28 7.36 -13.72 -9.41
CA GLY A 28 6.69 -14.85 -10.08
C GLY A 28 5.92 -14.54 -11.38
N PRO A 29 5.35 -15.54 -12.05
CA PRO A 29 4.54 -15.35 -13.26
C PRO A 29 3.19 -14.70 -12.99
N LEU A 30 2.52 -14.29 -14.07
CA LEU A 30 1.13 -13.83 -14.05
C LEU A 30 0.21 -14.94 -13.50
N GLY A 31 -0.79 -14.57 -12.70
CA GLY A 31 -1.77 -15.53 -12.15
C GLY A 31 -1.40 -16.15 -10.79
N MET A 32 -0.23 -15.83 -10.21
CA MET A 32 0.22 -16.35 -8.90
C MET A 32 -0.41 -15.67 -7.67
N ALA A 33 -1.61 -15.09 -7.79
CA ALA A 33 -2.32 -14.41 -6.70
C ALA A 33 -1.53 -13.30 -5.97
N LYS A 34 -0.47 -12.74 -6.59
CA LYS A 34 0.43 -11.75 -5.98
C LYS A 34 -0.28 -10.51 -5.45
N SER A 35 -1.27 -10.02 -6.18
CA SER A 35 -2.10 -8.87 -5.78
C SER A 35 -3.40 -9.29 -5.10
N THR A 36 -3.84 -10.54 -5.32
CA THR A 36 -5.07 -11.10 -4.75
C THR A 36 -4.92 -11.40 -3.25
N LEU A 37 -3.80 -12.00 -2.85
CA LEU A 37 -3.55 -12.38 -1.45
C LEU A 37 -3.40 -11.17 -0.51
N PRO A 38 -2.53 -10.19 -0.78
CA PRO A 38 -2.42 -9.00 0.05
C PRO A 38 -3.74 -8.21 0.14
N ARG A 39 -4.51 -8.15 -0.95
CA ARG A 39 -5.82 -7.48 -0.97
C ARG A 39 -6.84 -8.20 -0.08
N GLY A 40 -6.96 -9.54 -0.22
CA GLY A 40 -7.82 -10.33 0.65
C GLY A 40 -7.38 -10.28 2.12
N LEU A 41 -6.08 -10.20 2.40
CA LEU A 41 -5.58 -9.99 3.76
C LEU A 41 -5.99 -8.61 4.30
N ALA A 42 -5.89 -7.55 3.49
CA ALA A 42 -6.33 -6.22 3.90
C ALA A 42 -7.82 -6.18 4.24
N ASP A 43 -8.66 -6.88 3.45
CA ASP A 43 -10.10 -7.01 3.72
C ASP A 43 -10.36 -7.66 5.10
N LEU A 44 -9.52 -8.61 5.53
CA LEU A 44 -9.62 -9.25 6.84
C LEU A 44 -9.15 -8.35 8.00
N LEU A 45 -8.19 -7.45 7.75
CA LEU A 45 -7.58 -6.63 8.81
C LEU A 45 -8.42 -5.43 9.25
N SER A 46 -9.62 -5.22 8.68
CA SER A 46 -10.73 -4.31 9.06
C SER A 46 -10.41 -2.80 9.24
N SER A 47 -9.16 -2.43 9.45
CA SER A 47 -8.66 -1.10 9.83
C SER A 47 -7.56 -0.61 8.89
N ARG A 48 -7.20 -1.43 7.88
CA ARG A 48 -6.07 -1.16 6.99
C ARG A 48 -6.58 -0.95 5.57
N GLN A 49 -6.26 0.21 5.00
CA GLN A 49 -6.56 0.52 3.62
C GLN A 49 -5.55 -0.18 2.69
N PHE A 50 -6.04 -0.89 1.68
CA PHE A 50 -5.20 -1.42 0.61
C PHE A 50 -5.08 -0.39 -0.52
N LEU A 51 -3.87 0.06 -0.80
CA LEU A 51 -3.57 0.99 -1.89
C LEU A 51 -2.74 0.30 -2.97
N THR A 52 -3.06 0.57 -4.24
CA THR A 52 -2.28 0.11 -5.39
C THR A 52 -1.60 1.31 -6.04
N PHE A 53 -0.27 1.25 -6.14
CA PHE A 53 0.53 2.30 -6.77
C PHE A 53 0.75 1.97 -8.25
N PRO A 54 0.30 2.81 -9.20
CA PRO A 54 0.68 2.64 -10.59
C PRO A 54 2.18 2.98 -10.77
N LEU A 55 2.82 2.38 -11.78
CA LEU A 55 4.24 2.59 -12.07
C LEU A 55 4.61 4.07 -12.34
N GLY A 56 3.64 4.88 -12.77
CA GLY A 56 3.81 6.32 -13.00
C GLY A 56 3.24 7.22 -11.90
N ALA A 57 3.04 6.71 -10.68
CA ALA A 57 2.59 7.55 -9.57
C ALA A 57 3.64 8.62 -9.25
N THR A 58 3.25 9.90 -9.30
CA THR A 58 4.10 11.01 -8.86
C THR A 58 4.03 11.15 -7.34
N GLN A 59 5.08 11.65 -6.71
CA GLN A 59 5.14 11.87 -5.26
C GLN A 59 3.96 12.72 -4.76
N ASP A 60 3.61 13.77 -5.51
CA ASP A 60 2.47 14.66 -5.23
C ASP A 60 1.13 13.91 -5.15
N ARG A 61 0.95 12.83 -5.93
CA ARG A 61 -0.26 12.00 -5.88
C ARG A 61 -0.28 11.07 -4.66
N LEU A 62 0.85 10.86 -4.01
CA LEU A 62 0.98 9.94 -2.86
C LEU A 62 1.04 10.67 -1.54
N LEU A 63 1.79 11.78 -1.49
CA LEU A 63 1.99 12.59 -0.29
C LEU A 63 1.02 13.77 -0.23
N GLY A 64 0.33 14.09 -1.33
CA GLY A 64 -0.47 15.29 -1.48
C GLY A 64 0.35 16.47 -2.01
N THR A 65 -0.34 17.59 -2.26
CA THR A 65 0.28 18.84 -2.75
C THR A 65 0.08 19.99 -1.77
N LEU A 66 0.99 20.98 -1.83
CA LEU A 66 0.85 22.24 -1.10
C LEU A 66 0.26 23.31 -2.02
N HIS A 67 -0.84 23.92 -1.58
CA HIS A 67 -1.49 25.00 -2.32
C HIS A 67 -0.76 26.34 -2.10
N LEU A 68 0.29 26.60 -2.90
CA LEU A 68 1.19 27.75 -2.74
C LEU A 68 0.50 29.11 -2.77
N ALA A 69 -0.53 29.28 -3.61
CA ALA A 69 -1.28 30.54 -3.68
C ALA A 69 -1.99 30.87 -2.37
N ALA A 70 -2.58 29.87 -1.71
CA ALA A 70 -3.21 30.04 -0.39
C ALA A 70 -2.14 30.26 0.70
N ALA A 71 -1.03 29.54 0.61
CA ALA A 71 0.08 29.66 1.56
C ALA A 71 0.71 31.06 1.57
N LEU A 72 0.89 31.66 0.38
CA LEU A 72 1.52 32.97 0.22
C LEU A 72 0.51 34.13 0.33
N GLY A 73 -0.73 33.94 -0.11
CA GLY A 73 -1.78 34.98 -0.07
C GLY A 73 -2.42 35.14 1.31
N ASP A 74 -2.82 34.03 1.93
CA ASP A 74 -3.56 34.03 3.21
C ASP A 74 -2.68 33.70 4.42
N GLY A 75 -1.39 33.39 4.18
CA GLY A 75 -0.47 32.91 5.22
C GLY A 75 -0.84 31.52 5.76
N ARG A 76 -1.71 30.77 5.07
CA ARG A 76 -2.23 29.47 5.51
C ARG A 76 -1.77 28.36 4.58
N ALA A 77 -0.94 27.46 5.10
CA ALA A 77 -0.54 26.26 4.36
C ALA A 77 -1.74 25.30 4.26
N HIS A 78 -2.23 25.08 3.04
CA HIS A 78 -3.27 24.10 2.76
C HIS A 78 -2.66 22.91 2.01
N PHE A 79 -2.74 21.73 2.61
CA PHE A 79 -2.28 20.47 2.05
C PHE A 79 -3.49 19.64 1.64
N SER A 80 -3.49 19.14 0.40
CA SER A 80 -4.54 18.27 -0.15
C SER A 80 -3.98 16.92 -0.56
#